data_AF-A0ABD7WZG0-F1
#
_entry.id   AF-A0ABD7WZG0-F1
#
_cell.length_a   1.000
_cell.length_b   1.000
_cell.length_c   1.000
_cell.angle_alpha   90.00
_cell.angle_beta   90.00
_cell.angle_gamma   90.00
#
_symmetry.space_group_name_H-M   'P 1'
#
loop_
_entity.id
_entity.type
_entity.pdbx_description
1 polymer ?
#
loop_
_entity_poly.entity_id
_entity_poly.type
_entity_poly.pdbx_seq_one_letter_code
_entity_poly.pdbx_strand_id
1 'polypeptide(L)'
;MATENLHLIQVHWEGPYKITDLHSLKNEETDYGVYQIYGKHPVYGSDVLLYIGKADYQTLGKRILQEDWLDTNDSNNTKIYVGRLHGPHTPSMEQWSLEMDLAERLLIYVHKPAYNARSISSLPDVAMQHVHVLNWGHHRNLFPEISGSRWTSKLDHIVYEPYRWV
;
A
#
# COMPACT_ATOMS: atom_id res chain seq x y z
N MET A 1 -12.38 21.39 20.68
CA MET A 1 -12.45 20.21 19.81
C MET A 1 -11.28 19.33 20.19
N ALA A 2 -11.51 18.12 20.68
CA ALA A 2 -10.42 17.19 20.87
C ALA A 2 -9.82 16.93 19.48
N THR A 3 -8.57 17.31 19.26
CA THR A 3 -7.79 16.82 18.12
C THR A 3 -7.70 15.32 18.29
N GLU A 4 -8.60 14.58 17.66
CA GLU A 4 -8.46 13.15 17.50
C GLU A 4 -7.09 12.89 16.88
N ASN A 5 -6.32 12.00 17.49
CA ASN A 5 -4.93 11.77 17.11
C ASN A 5 -4.90 11.11 15.72
N LEU A 6 -4.62 11.89 14.68
CA LEU A 6 -4.42 11.39 13.33
C LEU A 6 -3.15 10.55 13.29
N HIS A 7 -3.25 9.31 12.81
CA HIS A 7 -2.09 8.46 12.60
C HIS A 7 -1.63 8.57 11.15
N LEU A 8 -0.68 9.48 10.92
CA LEU A 8 -0.11 9.76 9.60
C LEU A 8 1.02 8.79 9.26
N ILE A 9 0.88 8.09 8.15
CA ILE A 9 1.89 7.19 7.57
C ILE A 9 2.29 7.77 6.21
N GLN A 10 3.59 7.96 5.99
CA GLN A 10 4.11 8.45 4.72
C GLN A 10 4.90 7.35 4.02
N VAL A 11 4.58 7.08 2.76
CA VAL A 11 5.22 6.04 1.96
C VAL A 11 5.89 6.69 0.77
N HIS A 12 7.20 6.53 0.63
CA HIS A 12 7.95 6.98 -0.53
C HIS A 12 8.14 5.82 -1.51
N TRP A 13 7.62 5.98 -2.73
CA TRP A 13 7.61 4.94 -3.76
C TRP A 13 8.73 5.13 -4.79
N GLU A 14 9.44 4.05 -5.07
CA GLU A 14 10.49 3.97 -6.08
C GLU A 14 10.23 2.84 -7.09
N GLY A 15 10.81 2.96 -8.29
CA GLY A 15 10.66 2.02 -9.39
C GLY A 15 10.44 2.71 -10.75
N PRO A 16 10.09 1.97 -11.82
CA PRO A 16 9.86 0.53 -11.81
C PRO A 16 11.17 -0.26 -11.73
N TYR A 17 11.18 -1.28 -10.86
CA TYR A 17 12.16 -2.35 -10.86
C TYR A 17 11.64 -3.53 -11.69
N LYS A 18 12.56 -4.28 -12.28
CA LYS A 18 12.31 -5.61 -12.85
C LYS A 18 12.60 -6.70 -11.83
N ILE A 19 12.15 -7.91 -12.12
CA ILE A 19 12.48 -9.11 -11.31
C ILE A 19 14.00 -9.28 -11.19
N THR A 20 14.74 -8.99 -12.28
CA THR A 20 16.20 -9.04 -12.29
C THR A 20 16.84 -8.08 -11.30
N ASP A 21 16.16 -7.00 -10.89
CA ASP A 21 16.72 -5.96 -10.03
C ASP A 21 16.50 -6.26 -8.54
N LEU A 22 15.69 -7.27 -8.19
CA LEU A 22 15.32 -7.60 -6.81
C LEU A 22 16.50 -8.01 -5.93
N HIS A 23 17.63 -8.39 -6.50
CA HIS A 23 18.85 -8.64 -5.74
C HIS A 23 19.42 -7.37 -5.10
N SER A 24 19.12 -6.19 -5.66
CA SER A 24 19.53 -4.89 -5.13
C SER A 24 18.68 -4.41 -3.94
N LEU A 25 17.50 -5.01 -3.74
CA LEU A 25 16.54 -4.61 -2.70
C LEU A 25 16.65 -5.50 -1.46
N LYS A 26 17.88 -5.67 -0.96
CA LYS A 26 18.22 -6.58 0.15
C LYS A 26 19.00 -5.93 1.29
N ASN A 27 19.02 -4.61 1.38
CA ASN A 27 19.57 -3.89 2.52
C ASN A 27 18.75 -4.20 3.78
N GLU A 28 19.38 -4.81 4.78
CA GLU A 28 18.73 -5.25 6.02
C GLU A 28 18.42 -4.11 7.00
N GLU A 29 18.79 -2.87 6.67
CA GLU A 29 18.44 -1.66 7.43
C GLU A 29 17.25 -0.93 6.82
N THR A 30 17.09 -0.94 5.49
CA THR A 30 16.15 -0.04 4.80
C THR A 30 15.16 -0.71 3.84
N ASP A 31 15.41 -1.93 3.37
CA ASP A 31 14.58 -2.55 2.33
C ASP A 31 13.38 -3.30 2.90
N TYR A 32 12.60 -2.64 3.74
CA TYR A 32 11.32 -3.11 4.27
C TYR A 32 10.23 -2.11 3.88
N GLY A 33 8.98 -2.58 3.81
CA GLY A 33 7.88 -1.71 3.43
C GLY A 33 6.77 -2.44 2.70
N VAL A 34 6.09 -1.71 1.84
CA VAL A 34 5.04 -2.20 0.94
C VAL A 34 5.55 -2.25 -0.49
N TYR A 35 4.92 -3.03 -1.36
CA TYR A 35 5.25 -3.07 -2.78
C TYR A 35 4.00 -3.25 -3.63
N GLN A 36 4.08 -2.80 -4.88
CA GLN A 36 3.07 -2.97 -5.91
C GLN A 36 3.64 -3.79 -7.07
N ILE A 37 2.82 -4.67 -7.64
CA ILE A 37 3.13 -5.43 -8.84
C ILE A 37 2.16 -5.00 -9.94
N TYR A 38 2.73 -4.54 -11.06
CA TYR A 38 2.01 -4.25 -12.29
C TYR A 38 2.39 -5.26 -13.37
N GLY A 39 1.42 -5.64 -14.19
CA GLY A 39 1.65 -6.60 -15.27
C GLY A 39 0.42 -6.85 -16.14
N LYS A 40 0.37 -8.02 -16.77
CA LYS A 40 -0.75 -8.45 -17.60
C LYS A 40 -1.82 -9.17 -16.77
N HIS A 41 -3.04 -8.65 -16.82
CA HIS A 41 -4.23 -9.39 -16.39
C HIS A 41 -5.00 -9.92 -17.63
N PRO A 42 -5.47 -11.18 -17.64
CA PRO A 42 -6.21 -11.73 -18.78
C PRO A 42 -7.46 -10.92 -19.18
N VAL A 43 -8.12 -10.28 -18.21
CA VAL A 43 -9.35 -9.51 -18.43
C VAL A 43 -9.10 -8.00 -18.56
N TYR A 44 -8.17 -7.45 -17.76
CA TYR A 44 -8.02 -5.99 -17.63
C TYR A 44 -6.93 -5.40 -18.54
N GLY A 45 -6.22 -6.24 -19.28
CA GLY A 45 -5.18 -5.80 -20.19
C GLY A 45 -3.80 -5.75 -19.53
N SER A 46 -2.91 -4.94 -20.11
CA SER A 46 -1.50 -4.84 -19.70
C SER A 46 -1.25 -3.60 -18.84
N ASP A 47 -0.18 -3.63 -18.05
CA ASP A 47 0.25 -2.54 -17.15
C ASP A 47 -0.80 -2.16 -16.09
N VAL A 48 -1.52 -3.14 -15.56
CA VAL A 48 -2.53 -2.96 -14.51
C VAL A 48 -2.00 -3.36 -13.14
N LEU A 49 -2.53 -2.74 -12.07
CA LEU A 49 -2.20 -3.09 -10.69
C LEU A 49 -2.73 -4.49 -10.35
N LEU A 50 -1.82 -5.45 -10.27
CA LEU A 50 -2.14 -6.85 -10.00
C LEU A 50 -2.17 -7.14 -8.51
N TYR A 51 -1.18 -6.62 -7.78
CA TYR A 51 -0.98 -6.97 -6.38
C TYR A 51 -0.34 -5.86 -5.57
N ILE A 52 -0.71 -5.79 -4.30
CA ILE A 52 -0.03 -5.04 -3.24
C ILE A 52 0.30 -6.02 -2.14
N GLY A 53 1.53 -5.97 -1.64
CA GLY A 53 1.96 -6.74 -0.48
C GLY A 53 2.93 -5.96 0.41
N LYS A 54 3.33 -6.56 1.54
CA LYS A 54 4.33 -6.04 2.47
C LYS A 54 5.51 -6.98 2.71
N ALA A 55 6.61 -6.41 3.18
CA ALA A 55 7.83 -7.09 3.60
C ALA A 55 8.31 -6.48 4.92
N ASP A 56 7.96 -7.12 6.04
CA ASP A 56 8.20 -6.65 7.42
C ASP A 56 9.22 -7.50 8.20
N TYR A 57 9.24 -8.83 8.01
CA TYR A 57 10.21 -9.74 8.64
C TYR A 57 11.42 -10.11 7.77
N GLN A 58 11.43 -9.64 6.53
CA GLN A 58 12.48 -9.89 5.55
C GLN A 58 12.48 -8.76 4.52
N THR A 59 13.59 -8.59 3.81
CA THR A 59 13.71 -7.52 2.83
C THR A 59 12.77 -7.70 1.63
N LEU A 60 12.37 -6.59 1.01
CA LEU A 60 11.51 -6.49 -0.17
C LEU A 60 11.96 -7.46 -1.27
N GLY A 61 13.25 -7.44 -1.61
CA GLY A 61 13.82 -8.33 -2.62
C GLY A 61 13.68 -9.81 -2.26
N LYS A 62 13.88 -10.19 -0.98
CA LYS A 62 13.67 -11.57 -0.50
C LYS A 62 12.19 -11.95 -0.57
N ARG A 63 11.28 -11.06 -0.15
CA ARG A 63 9.83 -11.31 -0.15
C ARG A 63 9.25 -11.48 -1.54
N ILE A 64 9.53 -10.55 -2.44
CA ILE A 64 8.92 -10.54 -3.78
C ILE A 64 9.38 -11.76 -4.60
N LEU A 65 10.63 -12.21 -4.42
CA LEU A 65 11.13 -13.43 -5.07
C LEU A 65 10.42 -14.71 -4.61
N GLN A 66 9.82 -14.73 -3.42
CA GLN A 66 9.06 -15.90 -2.91
C GLN A 66 7.64 -15.98 -3.50
N GLU A 67 7.14 -14.92 -4.12
CA GLU A 67 5.78 -14.85 -4.67
C GLU A 67 5.69 -15.32 -6.14
N ASP A 68 6.80 -15.78 -6.71
CA ASP A 68 6.89 -16.44 -8.02
C ASP A 68 6.26 -15.67 -9.20
N TRP A 69 6.51 -14.37 -9.28
CA TRP A 69 6.08 -13.52 -10.40
C TRP A 69 6.72 -13.84 -11.77
N LEU A 70 7.59 -14.86 -11.83
CA LEU A 70 8.19 -15.38 -13.05
C LEU A 70 7.21 -16.24 -13.86
N ASP A 71 6.30 -16.96 -13.19
CA ASP A 71 5.29 -17.82 -13.81
C ASP A 71 3.99 -17.05 -14.11
N THR A 72 4.13 -15.96 -14.88
CA THR A 72 2.98 -15.16 -15.34
C THR A 72 2.95 -15.09 -16.87
N ASN A 73 1.76 -14.80 -17.42
CA ASN A 73 1.53 -14.73 -18.87
C ASN A 73 2.44 -13.75 -19.62
N ASP A 74 3.08 -12.81 -18.92
CA ASP A 74 3.95 -11.78 -19.52
C ASP A 74 5.01 -11.27 -18.51
N SER A 75 5.81 -12.18 -17.97
CA SER A 75 6.77 -11.87 -16.90
C SER A 75 7.86 -10.87 -17.29
N ASN A 76 8.18 -10.75 -18.59
CA ASN A 76 9.13 -9.76 -19.11
C ASN A 76 8.64 -8.30 -18.95
N ASN A 77 7.33 -8.10 -18.78
CA ASN A 77 6.70 -6.78 -18.63
C ASN A 77 6.20 -6.53 -17.20
N THR A 78 6.56 -7.38 -16.24
CA THR A 78 6.27 -7.15 -14.82
C THR A 78 7.05 -5.93 -14.33
N LYS A 79 6.34 -4.97 -13.73
CA LYS A 79 6.91 -3.76 -13.12
C LYS A 79 6.64 -3.75 -11.63
N ILE A 80 7.70 -3.55 -10.87
CA ILE A 80 7.67 -3.62 -9.41
C ILE A 80 7.95 -2.23 -8.85
N TYR A 81 7.10 -1.76 -7.97
CA TYR A 81 7.31 -0.52 -7.23
C TYR A 81 7.41 -0.85 -5.75
N VAL A 82 8.41 -0.29 -5.07
CA VAL A 82 8.60 -0.49 -3.64
C VAL A 82 8.35 0.82 -2.90
N GLY A 83 7.61 0.73 -1.80
CA GLY A 83 7.23 1.84 -0.94
C GLY A 83 7.86 1.66 0.43
N ARG A 84 8.80 2.53 0.78
CA ARG A 84 9.40 2.58 2.12
C ARG A 84 8.67 3.61 2.97
N LEU A 85 8.51 3.33 4.25
CA LEU A 85 7.91 4.29 5.18
C LEU A 85 8.92 5.38 5.51
N HIS A 86 8.46 6.64 5.58
CA HIS A 86 9.29 7.81 5.83
C HIS A 86 8.71 8.67 6.96
N GLY A 87 9.60 9.27 7.74
CA GLY A 87 9.24 10.16 8.83
C GLY A 87 10.44 10.91 9.38
N PRO A 88 10.23 11.86 10.31
CA PRO A 88 11.32 12.65 10.91
C PRO A 88 12.24 11.82 11.81
N HIS A 89 11.78 10.67 12.29
CA HIS A 89 12.53 9.76 13.17
C HIS A 89 12.26 8.32 12.77
N THR A 90 13.24 7.43 12.97
CA THR A 90 13.05 6.00 12.80
C THR A 90 12.18 5.46 13.94
N PRO A 91 11.04 4.81 13.64
CA PRO A 91 10.16 4.23 14.66
C PRO A 91 10.78 2.97 15.32
N SER A 92 10.16 2.46 16.38
CA SER A 92 10.49 1.13 16.90
C SER A 92 10.11 0.05 15.88
N MET A 93 10.66 -1.15 16.00
CA MET A 93 10.32 -2.26 15.10
C MET A 93 8.82 -2.61 15.13
N GLU A 94 8.22 -2.56 16.32
CA GLU A 94 6.78 -2.83 16.50
C GLU A 94 5.93 -1.78 15.80
N GLN A 95 6.29 -0.50 15.96
CA GLN A 95 5.58 0.60 15.31
C GLN A 95 5.76 0.56 13.79
N TRP A 96 6.97 0.25 13.31
CA TRP A 96 7.24 0.11 11.88
C TRP A 96 6.41 -1.02 11.25
N SER A 97 6.37 -2.17 11.91
CA SER A 97 5.57 -3.33 11.49
C SER A 97 4.07 -3.02 11.48
N LEU A 98 3.57 -2.34 12.52
CA LEU A 98 2.19 -1.88 12.60
C LEU A 98 1.85 -0.94 11.45
N GLU A 99 2.68 0.08 11.18
CA GLU A 99 2.43 1.04 10.12
C GLU A 99 2.45 0.41 8.73
N MET A 100 3.36 -0.54 8.49
CA MET A 100 3.39 -1.32 7.25
C MET A 100 2.10 -2.14 7.07
N ASP A 101 1.61 -2.78 8.13
CA ASP A 101 0.36 -3.55 8.11
C ASP A 101 -0.86 -2.65 7.85
N LEU A 102 -0.93 -1.50 8.52
CA LEU A 102 -2.00 -0.52 8.34
C LEU A 102 -2.01 0.05 6.91
N ALA A 103 -0.84 0.43 6.39
CA ALA A 103 -0.70 0.95 5.04
C ALA A 103 -1.09 -0.10 3.99
N GLU A 104 -0.56 -1.33 4.06
CA GLU A 104 -0.87 -2.41 3.13
C GLU A 104 -2.38 -2.68 3.06
N ARG A 105 -3.03 -2.87 4.22
CA ARG A 105 -4.46 -3.17 4.30
C ARG A 105 -5.31 -2.04 3.70
N LEU A 106 -5.02 -0.79 4.04
CA LEU A 106 -5.77 0.35 3.53
C LEU A 106 -5.56 0.50 2.02
N LEU A 107 -4.32 0.35 1.53
CA LEU A 107 -4.01 0.38 0.10
C LEU A 107 -4.73 -0.73 -0.67
N ILE A 108 -4.74 -1.97 -0.17
CA ILE A 108 -5.47 -3.08 -0.78
C ILE A 108 -6.97 -2.79 -0.82
N TYR A 109 -7.56 -2.36 0.31
CA TYR A 109 -9.00 -2.13 0.41
C TYR A 109 -9.50 -1.03 -0.54
N VAL A 110 -8.72 0.04 -0.67
CA VAL A 110 -9.07 1.18 -1.53
C VAL A 110 -8.94 0.84 -3.01
N HIS A 111 -7.82 0.23 -3.42
CA HIS A 111 -7.53 0.03 -4.85
C HIS A 111 -7.98 -1.32 -5.41
N LYS A 112 -8.25 -2.30 -4.53
CA LYS A 112 -8.75 -3.64 -4.88
C LYS A 112 -7.98 -4.30 -6.04
N PRO A 113 -6.65 -4.49 -5.91
CA PRO A 113 -5.85 -5.12 -6.97
C PRO A 113 -6.39 -6.49 -7.38
N ALA A 114 -6.22 -6.85 -8.65
CA ALA A 114 -6.85 -8.03 -9.24
C ALA A 114 -6.55 -9.35 -8.51
N TYR A 115 -5.32 -9.54 -8.03
CA TYR A 115 -4.86 -10.75 -7.36
C TYR A 115 -4.86 -10.67 -5.82
N ASN A 116 -5.18 -9.51 -5.25
CA ASN A 116 -5.46 -9.41 -3.81
C ASN A 116 -6.87 -9.93 -3.44
N ALA A 117 -7.67 -10.43 -4.39
CA ALA A 117 -9.07 -10.84 -4.20
C ALA A 117 -9.33 -11.80 -3.02
N ARG A 118 -8.36 -12.63 -2.63
CA ARG A 118 -8.46 -13.51 -1.45
C ARG A 118 -8.31 -12.78 -0.11
N SER A 119 -7.81 -11.54 -0.12
CA SER A 119 -7.52 -10.70 1.06
C SER A 119 -8.41 -9.44 1.17
N ILE A 120 -9.41 -9.27 0.30
CA ILE A 120 -10.31 -8.09 0.29
C ILE A 120 -11.35 -8.14 1.45
N SER A 121 -11.38 -9.22 2.24
CA SER A 121 -12.58 -9.63 2.98
C SER A 121 -13.03 -8.73 4.14
N SER A 122 -12.21 -7.82 4.69
CA SER A 122 -12.70 -6.71 5.52
C SER A 122 -11.55 -5.82 6.00
N LEU A 123 -11.70 -4.49 5.84
CA LEU A 123 -10.84 -3.53 6.52
C LEU A 123 -11.20 -3.50 8.02
N PRO A 124 -10.23 -3.56 8.96
CA PRO A 124 -10.52 -3.49 10.39
C PRO A 124 -10.98 -2.07 10.75
N ASP A 125 -12.30 -1.86 10.78
CA ASP A 125 -12.93 -0.54 10.76
C ASP A 125 -12.34 0.42 11.80
N VAL A 126 -12.50 0.10 13.10
CA VAL A 126 -12.08 0.96 14.22
C VAL A 126 -10.59 1.32 14.16
N ALA A 127 -9.73 0.35 13.84
CA ALA A 127 -8.29 0.56 13.77
C ALA A 127 -7.89 1.51 12.62
N MET A 128 -8.74 1.63 11.59
CA MET A 128 -8.45 2.39 10.38
C MET A 128 -9.06 3.80 10.39
N GLN A 129 -10.03 4.08 11.26
CA GLN A 129 -10.75 5.36 11.31
C GLN A 129 -9.83 6.60 11.41
N HIS A 130 -8.64 6.46 12.00
CA HIS A 130 -7.68 7.55 12.20
C HIS A 130 -6.40 7.41 11.37
N VAL A 131 -6.31 6.39 10.52
CA VAL A 131 -5.13 6.17 9.67
C VAL A 131 -5.20 7.09 8.46
N HIS A 132 -4.06 7.68 8.11
CA HIS A 132 -3.91 8.50 6.93
C HIS A 132 -2.60 8.12 6.22
N VAL A 133 -2.69 7.68 4.96
CA VAL A 133 -1.53 7.33 4.14
C VAL A 133 -1.30 8.40 3.08
N LEU A 134 -0.08 8.94 3.04
CA LEU A 134 0.41 9.80 1.96
C LEU A 134 1.42 9.03 1.10
N ASN A 135 1.11 8.90 -0.19
CA ASN A 135 1.94 8.21 -1.16
C ASN A 135 2.74 9.22 -1.98
N TRP A 136 4.05 9.24 -1.76
CA TRP A 136 5.00 10.14 -2.43
C TRP A 136 5.78 9.41 -3.52
N GLY A 137 6.38 10.18 -4.43
CA GLY A 137 7.25 9.63 -5.47
C GLY A 137 6.48 8.84 -6.52
N HIS A 138 7.03 7.69 -6.94
CA HIS A 138 6.53 6.92 -8.08
C HIS A 138 5.37 5.98 -7.71
N HIS A 139 4.28 6.51 -7.16
CA HIS A 139 3.17 5.72 -6.61
C HIS A 139 2.16 5.18 -7.64
N ARG A 140 2.37 5.43 -8.95
CA ARG A 140 1.55 4.88 -10.05
C ARG A 140 0.04 5.15 -9.87
N ASN A 141 -0.79 4.10 -9.91
CA ASN A 141 -2.24 4.19 -9.84
C ASN A 141 -2.77 4.31 -8.42
N LEU A 142 -1.90 4.32 -7.40
CA LEU A 142 -2.35 4.61 -6.04
C LEU A 142 -2.81 6.07 -5.96
N PHE A 143 -3.87 6.32 -5.19
CA PHE A 143 -4.22 7.70 -4.83
C PHE A 143 -3.06 8.34 -4.04
N PRO A 144 -2.72 9.61 -4.33
CA PRO A 144 -1.67 10.32 -3.60
C PRO A 144 -1.94 10.40 -2.09
N GLU A 145 -3.21 10.42 -1.71
CA GLU A 145 -3.67 10.58 -0.33
C GLU A 145 -4.88 9.68 -0.06
N ILE A 146 -4.86 8.97 1.07
CA ILE A 146 -5.92 8.06 1.48
C ILE A 146 -6.16 8.17 2.97
N SER A 147 -7.38 8.53 3.36
CA SER A 147 -7.80 8.54 4.75
C SER A 147 -8.70 7.35 5.06
N GLY A 148 -8.38 6.60 6.12
CA GLY A 148 -9.24 5.53 6.60
C GLY A 148 -10.60 6.05 7.06
N SER A 149 -10.70 7.30 7.54
CA SER A 149 -12.00 7.93 7.84
C SER A 149 -13.00 7.90 6.68
N ARG A 150 -12.50 7.98 5.44
CA ARG A 150 -13.32 7.97 4.21
C ARG A 150 -13.84 6.57 3.87
N TRP A 151 -13.13 5.53 4.30
CA TRP A 151 -13.29 4.14 3.89
C TRP A 151 -13.75 3.21 5.02
N THR A 152 -14.11 3.79 6.17
CA THR A 152 -14.62 3.13 7.38
C THR A 152 -15.95 3.77 7.79
N SER A 153 -16.59 3.23 8.82
CA SER A 153 -17.87 3.72 9.32
C SER A 153 -17.77 5.04 10.11
N LYS A 154 -16.57 5.66 10.19
CA LYS A 154 -16.35 6.88 10.98
C LYS A 154 -17.33 8.00 10.65
N LEU A 155 -17.65 8.15 9.37
CA LEU A 155 -18.50 9.25 8.88
C LEU A 155 -19.95 8.80 8.64
N ASP A 156 -20.30 7.53 8.85
CA ASP A 156 -21.63 6.97 8.53
C ASP A 156 -22.76 7.60 9.37
N HIS A 157 -22.42 8.12 10.55
CA HIS A 157 -23.37 8.78 11.45
C HIS A 157 -23.46 10.30 11.23
N ILE A 158 -22.67 10.86 10.31
CA ILE A 158 -22.67 12.30 10.03
C ILE A 158 -23.80 12.62 9.04
N VAL A 159 -24.64 13.59 9.40
CA VAL A 159 -25.68 14.11 8.50
C VAL A 159 -25.02 14.80 7.30
N TYR A 160 -25.18 14.22 6.12
CA TYR A 160 -24.58 14.69 4.87
C TYR A 160 -25.61 15.48 4.05
N GLU A 161 -25.84 16.74 4.44
CA GLU A 161 -26.73 17.65 3.71
C GLU A 161 -25.94 18.63 2.83
N PRO A 162 -26.39 18.89 1.58
CA PRO A 162 -25.86 19.99 0.79
C PRO A 162 -26.03 21.31 1.54
N TYR A 163 -24.98 22.12 1.59
CA TYR A 163 -25.08 23.47 2.12
C TYR A 163 -26.14 24.27 1.36
N ARG A 164 -26.96 25.01 2.11
CA ARG A 164 -27.97 25.89 1.52
C ARG A 164 -27.43 27.32 1.54
N TRP A 165 -27.64 28.02 0.44
CA TRP A 165 -27.46 29.46 0.40
C TRP A 165 -28.48 30.10 1.35
N VAL A 166 -28.02 30.98 2.24
CA VAL A 166 -28.88 31.73 3.19
C VAL A 166 -29.19 33.10 2.63
#